data_AF-A0A919LN55-F1
#
_entry.id   AF-A0A919LN55-F1
#
_cell.length_a   1.000
_cell.length_b   1.000
_cell.length_c   1.000
_cell.angle_alpha   90.00
_cell.angle_beta   90.00
_cell.angle_gamma   90.00
#
_symmetry.space_group_name_H-M   'P 1'
#
loop_
_entity.id
_entity.type
_entity.pdbx_description
1 polymer ?
#
loop_
_entity_poly.entity_id
_entity_poly.type
_entity_poly.pdbx_seq_one_letter_code
_entity_poly.pdbx_strand_id
1 'polypeptide(L)' 'MTQTPKGPASYFPSIEKKYGFPVSHWQDLIRSSPLTRHMELVSWLKTEHGLGHGHANALVAHTLK' A
#
# COMPACT_ATOMS: atom_id res chain seq x y z
N MET A 1 10.68 -23.42 2.96
CA MET A 1 11.54 -22.32 2.47
C MET A 1 10.68 -21.07 2.40
N THR A 2 10.85 -20.12 3.33
CA THR A 2 10.08 -18.87 3.34
C THR A 2 10.59 -17.98 2.21
N GLN A 3 9.82 -17.83 1.15
CA GLN A 3 10.11 -16.86 0.08
C GLN A 3 10.13 -15.48 0.73
N THR A 4 11.32 -14.95 1.02
CA THR A 4 11.48 -13.54 1.37
C THR A 4 10.96 -12.76 0.17
N PRO A 5 9.82 -12.04 0.29
CA PRO A 5 9.38 -11.23 -0.84
C PRO A 5 10.52 -10.27 -1.13
N LYS A 6 10.98 -10.17 -2.37
CA LYS A 6 11.94 -9.15 -2.79
C LYS A 6 11.14 -8.01 -3.41
N GLY A 7 11.23 -6.80 -2.86
CA GLY A 7 10.59 -5.59 -3.39
C GLY A 7 9.48 -5.03 -2.49
N PRO A 8 8.58 -4.16 -3.01
CA PRO A 8 7.55 -3.51 -2.20
C PRO A 8 6.63 -4.52 -1.47
N ALA A 9 6.49 -5.74 -1.99
CA ALA A 9 5.76 -6.83 -1.35
C ALA A 9 6.37 -7.29 -0.01
N SER A 10 7.64 -6.99 0.28
CA SER A 10 8.25 -7.29 1.60
C SER A 10 7.59 -6.53 2.73
N TYR A 11 6.96 -5.39 2.43
CA TYR A 11 6.27 -4.57 3.42
C TYR A 11 4.86 -5.09 3.73
N PHE A 12 4.30 -5.97 2.90
CA PHE A 12 2.90 -6.40 3.01
C PHE A 12 2.57 -7.05 4.36
N PRO A 13 3.34 -8.04 4.87
CA PRO A 13 3.06 -8.60 6.19
C PRO A 13 3.11 -7.56 7.32
N SER A 14 4.01 -6.58 7.21
CA SER A 14 4.15 -5.50 8.19
C SER A 14 3.00 -4.49 8.11
N ILE A 15 2.48 -4.22 6.92
CA ILE A 15 1.31 -3.36 6.68
C ILE A 15 0.07 -4.02 7.30
N GLU A 16 -0.16 -5.30 6.98
CA GLU A 16 -1.30 -6.04 7.51
C GLU A 16 -1.25 -6.12 9.04
N LYS A 17 -0.08 -6.40 9.60
CA LYS A 17 0.12 -6.43 11.06
C LYS A 17 -0.06 -5.06 11.72
N LYS A 18 0.34 -3.97 11.06
CA LYS A 18 0.29 -2.61 11.63
C LYS A 18 -1.09 -1.98 11.52
N TYR A 19 -1.78 -2.16 10.39
CA TYR A 19 -3.05 -1.51 10.11
C TYR A 19 -4.26 -2.44 10.23
N GLY A 20 -4.05 -3.75 10.38
CA GLY A 20 -5.12 -4.73 10.64
C GLY A 20 -5.94 -5.14 9.42
N PHE A 21 -5.59 -4.65 8.23
CA PHE A 21 -6.30 -4.95 6.99
C PHE A 21 -5.39 -5.67 5.98
N PRO A 22 -5.93 -6.63 5.21
CA PRO A 22 -5.16 -7.34 4.20
C PRO A 22 -4.69 -6.38 3.10
N VAL A 23 -3.57 -6.70 2.43
CA VAL A 23 -3.07 -5.84 1.35
C VAL A 23 -4.08 -5.64 0.22
N SER A 24 -4.90 -6.66 -0.08
CA SER A 24 -5.98 -6.58 -1.06
C SER A 24 -6.98 -5.45 -0.74
N HIS A 25 -7.28 -5.21 0.54
CA HIS A 25 -8.18 -4.12 0.95
C HIS A 25 -7.63 -2.75 0.53
N TRP A 26 -6.32 -2.54 0.74
CA TRP A 26 -5.65 -1.31 0.34
C TRP A 26 -5.56 -1.15 -1.17
N GLN A 27 -5.32 -2.23 -1.91
CA GLN A 27 -5.31 -2.19 -3.37
C GLN A 27 -6.69 -1.81 -3.92
N ASP A 28 -7.76 -2.34 -3.32
CA ASP A 28 -9.13 -2.03 -3.71
C ASP A 28 -9.50 -0.56 -3.42
N LEU A 29 -9.09 -0.04 -2.26
CA LEU A 29 -9.18 1.38 -1.91
C LEU A 29 -8.48 2.28 -2.94
N ILE A 30 -7.25 1.93 -3.30
CA ILE A 30 -6.46 2.68 -4.30
C ILE A 30 -7.15 2.67 -5.66
N ARG A 31 -7.71 1.53 -6.08
CA ARG A 31 -8.43 1.38 -7.36
C ARG A 31 -9.81 2.06 -7.38
N SER A 32 -10.48 2.08 -6.23
CA SER A 32 -11.76 2.78 -6.05
C SER A 32 -11.59 4.30 -5.89
N SER A 33 -10.38 4.76 -5.59
CA SER A 33 -10.07 6.19 -5.49
C SER A 33 -10.16 6.86 -6.87
N PRO A 34 -10.70 8.09 -6.97
CA PRO A 34 -10.67 8.86 -8.21
C PRO A 34 -9.26 9.36 -8.56
N LEU A 35 -8.28 9.17 -7.68
CA LEU A 35 -6.91 9.62 -7.86
C LEU A 35 -6.14 8.66 -8.79
N THR A 36 -5.50 9.21 -9.80
CA THR A 36 -4.74 8.41 -10.80
C THR A 36 -3.23 8.60 -10.68
N ARG A 37 -2.79 9.69 -10.03
CA ARG A 37 -1.36 9.97 -9.86
C ARG A 37 -0.81 9.23 -8.65
N HIS A 38 0.31 8.54 -8.86
CA HIS A 38 1.01 7.79 -7.82
C HIS A 38 1.25 8.63 -6.56
N MET A 39 1.81 9.84 -6.70
CA MET A 39 2.11 10.70 -5.56
C MET A 39 0.87 11.21 -4.83
N GLU A 40 -0.24 11.42 -5.55
CA GLU A 40 -1.52 11.82 -4.93
C GLU A 40 -2.09 10.68 -4.09
N LEU A 41 -2.09 9.45 -4.62
CA LEU A 41 -2.50 8.26 -3.88
C LEU A 41 -1.61 7.99 -2.66
N VAL A 42 -0.30 8.16 -2.79
CA VAL A 42 0.62 8.04 -1.65
C VAL A 42 0.29 9.08 -0.58
N SER A 43 0.02 10.33 -0.98
CA SER A 43 -0.37 11.38 -0.03
C SER A 43 -1.71 11.08 0.64
N TRP A 44 -2.70 10.66 -0.15
CA TRP A 44 -4.04 10.30 0.32
C TRP A 44 -4.01 9.16 1.35
N LEU A 45 -3.25 8.08 1.09
CA LEU A 45 -3.07 6.99 2.06
C LEU A 45 -2.38 7.46 3.34
N LYS A 46 -1.47 8.44 3.25
CA LYS A 46 -0.83 9.02 4.43
C LYS A 46 -1.81 9.88 5.24
N THR A 47 -2.62 10.70 4.59
CA THR A 47 -3.52 11.66 5.26
C THR A 47 -4.78 10.99 5.78
N GLU A 48 -5.47 10.20 4.95
CA GLU A 48 -6.77 9.61 5.31
C GLU A 48 -6.61 8.36 6.17
N HIS A 49 -5.56 7.57 5.92
CA HIS A 49 -5.39 6.26 6.55
C HIS A 49 -4.17 6.19 7.48
N GLY A 50 -3.40 7.29 7.61
CA GLY A 50 -2.24 7.33 8.51
C GLY A 50 -1.09 6.40 8.08
N LEU A 51 -1.02 6.02 6.80
CA LEU A 51 0.07 5.15 6.34
C LEU A 51 1.42 5.86 6.39
N GLY A 52 2.48 5.11 6.72
CA GLY A 52 3.85 5.61 6.60
C GLY A 52 4.26 5.73 5.13
N HIS A 53 5.20 6.64 4.81
CA HIS A 53 5.61 6.89 3.42
C HIS A 53 6.05 5.63 2.67
N GLY A 54 6.88 4.77 3.29
CA GLY A 54 7.31 3.51 2.68
C GLY A 54 6.17 2.52 2.45
N HIS A 55 5.19 2.45 3.37
CA HIS A 55 4.03 1.57 3.25
C HIS A 55 3.07 2.04 2.16
N ALA A 56 2.73 3.33 2.14
CA ALA A 56 1.89 3.93 1.11
C ALA A 56 2.54 3.78 -0.27
N ASN A 57 3.84 4.07 -0.39
CA ASN A 57 4.54 3.93 -1.65
C ASN A 57 4.56 2.48 -2.14
N ALA A 58 4.79 1.50 -1.26
CA ALA A 58 4.78 0.08 -1.61
C ALA A 58 3.41 -0.38 -2.14
N LEU A 59 2.31 0.06 -1.52
CA LEU A 59 0.96 -0.28 -1.94
C LEU A 59 0.61 0.33 -3.30
N VAL A 60 0.85 1.63 -3.48
CA VAL A 60 0.55 2.31 -4.74
C VAL A 60 1.43 1.77 -5.88
N ALA A 61 2.74 1.60 -5.64
CA ALA A 61 3.66 1.04 -6.62
C ALA A 61 3.31 -0.39 -7.05
N HIS A 62 2.68 -1.17 -6.18
CA HIS A 62 2.24 -2.52 -6.52
C HIS A 62 0.86 -2.53 -7.19
N THR A 63 -0.03 -1.61 -6.82
CA THR A 63 -1.41 -1.55 -7.33
C THR A 63 -1.49 -0.97 -8.74
N LEU A 64 -0.66 0.04 -9.04
CA LEU A 64 -0.62 0.74 -10.33
C LEU A 64 0.44 0.21 -11.31
N LYS A 65 1.10 -0.91 -10.98
CA LYS A 65 2.09 -1.53 -11.87
C LYS A 65 1.46 -2.21 -13.07
#